data_AF-A0A0V0GNP5-F1
#
_entry.id   AF-A0A0V0GNP5-F1
#
_cell.length_a   1.000
_cell.length_b   1.000
_cell.length_c   1.000
_cell.angle_alpha   90.00
_cell.angle_beta   90.00
_cell.angle_gamma   90.00
#
_symmetry.space_group_name_H-M   'P 1'
#
loop_
_entity.id
_entity.type
_entity.pdbx_description
1 polymer ?
#
loop_
_entity_poly.entity_id
_entity_poly.type
_entity_poly.pdbx_seq_one_letter_code
_entity_poly.pdbx_strand_id
1 'polypeptide(L)'
;DFEFLGNRKGKPYILQTNVFANGVGDREERIQLWFDPTTTFHEYSILWNSHHIVLFVDEIPIRVYKNKSHRGIGYPTQPMQSEATIWNGESWATENGSEKIN
;
A
#
# COMPACT_ATOMS: atom_id res chain seq x y z
N ASP A 1 -0.35 3.57 2.97
CA ASP A 1 -1.05 2.27 3.11
C ASP A 1 -0.27 1.17 2.43
N PHE A 2 -0.28 0.00 3.04
CA PHE A 2 0.05 -1.27 2.42
C PHE A 2 -1.21 -2.13 2.48
N GLU A 3 -1.77 -2.45 1.33
CA GLU A 3 -2.99 -3.25 1.20
C GLU A 3 -2.67 -4.48 0.37
N PHE A 4 -2.71 -5.66 1.01
CA PHE A 4 -2.47 -6.94 0.34
C PHE A 4 -3.78 -7.46 -0.21
N LEU A 5 -3.97 -7.33 -1.52
CA LEU A 5 -5.17 -7.79 -2.20
C LEU A 5 -5.03 -9.28 -2.49
N GLY A 6 -5.91 -10.06 -1.86
CA GLY A 6 -5.99 -11.51 -2.01
C GLY A 6 -6.25 -11.97 -3.44
N ASN A 7 -6.03 -13.25 -3.70
CA ASN A 7 -6.33 -13.83 -4.99
C ASN A 7 -6.71 -15.32 -4.88
N ARG A 8 -7.25 -15.88 -5.97
CA ARG A 8 -7.49 -17.31 -6.10
C ARG A 8 -6.17 -18.09 -5.99
N LYS A 9 -6.26 -19.34 -5.53
CA LYS A 9 -5.08 -20.23 -5.42
C LYS A 9 -4.28 -20.27 -6.72
N GLY A 10 -2.96 -20.06 -6.62
CA GLY A 10 -2.04 -20.07 -7.75
C GLY A 10 -2.03 -18.79 -8.60
N LYS A 11 -2.76 -17.74 -8.19
CA LYS A 11 -2.67 -16.40 -8.79
C LYS A 11 -1.89 -15.46 -7.86
N PRO A 12 -1.14 -14.50 -8.42
CA PRO A 12 -0.30 -13.60 -7.62
C PRO A 12 -1.17 -12.65 -6.77
N TYR A 13 -0.69 -12.37 -5.56
CA TYR A 13 -1.20 -11.26 -4.76
C TYR A 13 -0.81 -9.93 -5.39
N ILE A 14 -1.63 -8.90 -5.15
CA ILE A 14 -1.31 -7.52 -5.50
C ILE A 14 -1.02 -6.76 -4.21
N LEU A 15 0.11 -6.06 -4.18
CA LEU A 15 0.37 -5.06 -3.16
C LEU A 15 -0.10 -3.70 -3.69
N GLN A 16 -1.11 -3.14 -3.05
CA GLN A 16 -1.56 -1.77 -3.29
C GLN A 16 -0.95 -0.85 -2.24
N THR A 17 -0.51 0.33 -2.67
CA THR A 17 -0.10 1.41 -1.78
C THR A 17 -0.92 2.67 -2.04
N ASN A 18 -1.17 3.44 -0.99
CA ASN A 18 -1.83 4.73 -1.07
C ASN A 18 -1.21 5.74 -0.09
N VAL A 19 -1.42 7.03 -0.35
CA VAL A 19 -0.98 8.12 0.52
C VAL A 19 -2.11 9.14 0.63
N PHE A 20 -2.62 9.32 1.84
CA PHE A 20 -3.63 10.32 2.17
C PHE A 20 -2.98 11.57 2.78
N ALA A 21 -3.48 12.74 2.40
CA ALA A 21 -3.12 14.01 3.03
C ALA A 21 -4.37 14.90 3.13
N ASN A 22 -4.69 15.37 4.35
CA ASN A 22 -5.86 16.19 4.64
C ASN A 22 -7.17 15.60 4.08
N GLY A 23 -7.36 14.28 4.24
CA GLY A 23 -8.55 13.56 3.77
C GLY A 23 -8.57 13.25 2.27
N VAL A 24 -7.58 13.70 1.50
CA VAL A 24 -7.49 13.43 0.06
C VAL A 24 -6.56 12.25 -0.19
N GLY A 25 -7.10 11.16 -0.72
CA GLY A 25 -6.38 9.98 -1.22
C GLY A 25 -6.27 9.98 -2.74
N ASP A 26 -6.76 8.90 -3.37
CA ASP A 26 -6.76 8.64 -4.82
C ASP A 26 -5.35 8.63 -5.43
N ARG A 27 -4.42 8.01 -4.70
CA ARG A 27 -3.01 7.87 -5.10
C ARG A 27 -2.60 6.39 -5.10
N GLU A 28 -3.47 5.52 -5.57
CA GLU A 28 -3.23 4.09 -5.60
C GLU A 28 -2.12 3.74 -6.59
N GLU A 29 -1.15 2.94 -6.14
CA GLU A 29 -0.20 2.25 -7.00
C GLU A 29 -0.27 0.76 -6.69
N ARG A 30 -0.29 -0.10 -7.72
CA ARG A 30 -0.43 -1.56 -7.59
C ARG A 30 0.78 -2.24 -8.22
N ILE A 31 1.38 -3.17 -7.49
CA ILE A 31 2.50 -4.00 -7.97
C ILE A 31 2.26 -5.48 -7.68
N GLN A 32 2.86 -6.33 -8.51
CA GLN A 32 3.11 -7.73 -8.16
C GLN A 32 4.46 -7.81 -7.46
N LEU A 33 4.55 -8.65 -6.43
CA LEU A 33 5.80 -8.91 -5.74
C LEU A 33 6.66 -9.88 -6.56
N TRP A 34 7.98 -9.74 -6.46
CA TRP A 34 8.95 -10.63 -7.12
C TRP A 34 9.16 -11.95 -6.37
N PHE A 35 8.30 -12.25 -5.40
CA PHE A 35 8.27 -13.46 -4.59
C PHE A 35 6.83 -13.83 -4.24
N ASP A 36 6.61 -15.04 -3.71
CA ASP A 36 5.33 -15.46 -3.17
C ASP A 36 5.21 -15.03 -1.70
N PRO A 37 4.38 -14.00 -1.38
CA PRO A 37 4.29 -13.45 -0.03
C PRO A 37 3.62 -14.39 0.97
N THR A 38 3.12 -15.56 0.53
CA THR A 38 2.46 -16.56 1.39
C THR A 38 3.42 -17.62 1.92
N THR A 39 4.65 -17.67 1.41
CA THR A 39 5.59 -18.77 1.67
C THR A 39 6.59 -18.48 2.79
N THR A 40 6.92 -17.21 3.01
CA THR A 40 7.83 -16.76 4.06
C THR A 40 7.51 -15.34 4.48
N PHE A 41 7.98 -14.94 5.67
CA PHE A 41 7.92 -13.55 6.10
C PHE A 41 8.88 -12.67 5.29
N HIS A 42 8.43 -11.44 5.02
CA HIS A 42 9.17 -10.36 4.38
C HIS A 42 8.95 -9.08 5.20
N GLU A 43 9.89 -8.14 5.10
CA GLU A 43 9.77 -6.85 5.79
C GLU A 43 8.96 -5.86 4.95
N TYR A 44 8.01 -5.16 5.57
CA TYR A 44 7.28 -4.06 4.94
C TYR A 44 7.41 -2.85 5.84
N SER A 45 8.13 -1.82 5.38
CA SER A 45 8.49 -0.69 6.21
C SER A 45 8.16 0.64 5.54
N ILE A 46 7.93 1.64 6.38
CA ILE A 46 7.63 3.02 5.97
C ILE A 46 8.68 3.93 6.60
N LEU A 47 9.51 4.57 5.77
CA LEU A 47 10.27 5.74 6.17
C LEU A 47 9.41 6.97 5.93
N TRP A 48 9.07 7.71 6.98
CA TRP A 48 8.35 8.98 6.87
C TRP A 48 9.08 10.08 7.62
N ASN A 49 9.46 11.13 6.90
CA ASN A 49 10.11 12.32 7.44
C ASN A 49 9.55 13.60 6.78
N SER A 50 10.13 14.77 7.04
CA SER A 50 9.65 16.04 6.48
C SER A 50 9.90 16.21 4.96
N HIS A 51 10.74 15.38 4.34
CA HIS A 51 11.12 15.49 2.93
C HIS A 51 10.38 14.50 2.04
N HIS A 52 10.13 13.28 2.51
CA HIS A 52 9.49 12.23 1.73
C HIS A 52 8.96 11.08 2.61
N ILE A 53 8.06 10.30 2.00
CA ILE A 53 7.72 8.95 2.43
C ILE A 53 8.39 7.97 1.46
N VAL A 54 9.01 6.92 1.98
CA VAL A 54 9.42 5.75 1.19
C VAL A 54 8.74 4.52 1.76
N LEU A 55 8.14 3.74 0.86
CA LEU A 55 7.57 2.43 1.17
C LEU A 55 8.54 1.38 0.65
N PHE A 56 8.90 0.44 1.51
CA PHE A 56 9.83 -0.63 1.20
C PHE A 56 9.16 -2.00 1.26
N VAL A 57 9.69 -2.90 0.45
CA VAL A 57 9.54 -4.35 0.61
C VAL A 57 10.94 -4.91 0.75
N ASP A 58 11.22 -5.51 1.89
CA ASP A 58 12.59 -5.78 2.35
C ASP A 58 13.43 -4.50 2.28
N GLU A 59 14.61 -4.54 1.65
CA GLU A 59 15.48 -3.37 1.46
C GLU A 59 15.15 -2.57 0.19
N ILE A 60 14.14 -2.98 -0.58
CA ILE A 60 13.85 -2.43 -1.91
C ILE A 60 12.77 -1.33 -1.81
N PRO A 61 13.06 -0.07 -2.18
CA PRO A 61 12.05 0.98 -2.21
C PRO A 61 11.09 0.73 -3.38
N ILE A 62 9.82 0.47 -3.07
CA ILE A 62 8.79 0.24 -4.09
C ILE A 62 8.06 1.53 -4.47
N ARG A 63 8.08 2.55 -3.61
CA ARG A 63 7.43 3.84 -3.85
C ARG A 63 8.08 4.98 -3.06
N VAL A 64 8.22 6.14 -3.70
CA VAL A 64 8.68 7.38 -3.05
C VAL A 64 7.67 8.50 -3.26
N TYR A 65 7.07 9.00 -2.17
CA TYR A 65 6.20 10.16 -2.17
C TYR A 65 6.94 11.38 -1.60
N LYS A 66 7.43 12.26 -2.49
CA LYS A 66 8.17 13.47 -2.10
C LYS A 66 7.24 14.55 -1.56
N ASN A 67 7.66 15.25 -0.51
CA ASN A 67 6.98 16.44 -0.01
C ASN A 67 7.06 17.56 -1.05
N LYS A 68 5.94 17.79 -1.73
CA LYS A 68 5.75 18.85 -2.74
C LYS A 68 4.76 19.89 -2.25
N SER A 69 4.66 20.12 -0.94
CA SER A 69 3.78 21.13 -0.33
C SER A 69 4.01 22.53 -0.91
N HIS A 70 5.25 22.87 -1.29
CA HIS A 70 5.57 24.14 -1.97
C HIS A 70 4.90 24.31 -3.35
N ARG A 71 4.37 23.22 -3.94
CA ARG A 71 3.58 23.21 -5.18
C ARG A 71 2.08 22.98 -4.93
N GLY A 72 1.64 23.10 -3.68
CA GLY A 72 0.25 22.87 -3.28
C GLY A 72 -0.18 21.40 -3.22
N ILE A 73 0.76 20.45 -3.34
CA ILE A 73 0.45 19.02 -3.24
C ILE A 73 0.49 18.62 -1.76
N GLY A 74 -0.62 18.09 -1.25
CA GLY A 74 -0.77 17.69 0.15
C GLY A 74 0.29 16.67 0.59
N TYR A 75 0.74 16.81 1.84
CA TYR A 75 1.69 15.90 2.48
C TYR A 75 1.25 15.64 3.93
N PRO A 76 1.26 14.39 4.42
CA PRO A 76 0.88 14.10 5.79
C PRO A 76 1.91 14.69 6.75
N THR A 77 1.43 15.50 7.70
CA THR A 77 2.24 16.22 8.70
C THR A 77 1.70 16.09 10.12
N GLN A 78 0.49 15.52 10.26
CA GLN A 78 -0.15 15.32 11.56
C GLN A 78 0.32 13.99 12.16
N PRO A 79 0.47 13.88 13.50
CA PRO A 79 0.77 12.60 14.16
C PRO A 79 -0.20 11.49 13.74
N MET A 80 0.34 10.29 13.47
CA MET A 80 -0.44 9.14 13.02
C MET A 80 -0.23 7.95 13.97
N GLN A 81 -1.13 6.97 13.89
CA GLN A 81 -1.01 5.67 14.55
C GLN A 81 -0.70 4.61 13.50
N SER A 82 0.02 3.56 13.90
CA SER A 82 0.15 2.36 13.09
C SER A 82 -1.08 1.49 13.31
N GLU A 83 -1.69 1.05 12.21
CA GLU A 83 -2.85 0.16 12.23
C GLU A 83 -2.61 -1.01 11.28
N ALA A 84 -3.08 -2.20 11.67
CA ALA A 84 -3.05 -3.40 10.85
C ALA A 84 -4.37 -4.15 11.05
N THR A 85 -5.04 -4.49 9.95
CA THR A 85 -6.34 -5.17 9.96
C THR A 85 -6.41 -6.24 8.89
N ILE A 86 -7.31 -7.19 9.08
CA ILE A 86 -7.72 -8.17 8.06
C ILE A 86 -9.24 -8.02 7.96
N TRP A 87 -9.73 -7.75 6.76
CA TRP A 87 -11.15 -7.48 6.52
C TRP A 87 -11.58 -7.91 5.11
N ASN A 88 -12.88 -8.03 4.89
CA ASN A 88 -13.44 -8.44 3.60
C ASN A 88 -13.61 -7.24 2.66
N GLY A 89 -12.76 -7.14 1.64
CA GLY A 89 -12.80 -6.13 0.57
C GLY A 89 -13.40 -6.61 -0.76
N GLU A 90 -14.24 -7.64 -0.78
CA GLU A 90 -14.73 -8.32 -2.00
C GLU A 90 -15.42 -7.44 -3.05
N SER A 91 -15.82 -6.20 -2.71
CA SER A 91 -16.40 -5.27 -3.67
C SER A 91 -15.35 -4.71 -4.64
N TRP A 92 -14.05 -4.81 -4.34
CA TRP A 92 -12.99 -4.23 -5.18
C TRP A 92 -11.64 -4.96 -5.15
N ALA A 93 -11.35 -5.78 -4.13
CA ALA A 93 -10.01 -6.31 -3.87
C ALA A 93 -9.49 -7.26 -4.98
N THR A 94 -10.27 -8.27 -5.34
CA THR A 94 -9.83 -9.31 -6.29
C THR A 94 -10.50 -9.11 -7.64
N GLU A 95 -9.72 -8.97 -8.71
CA GLU A 95 -10.21 -8.71 -10.07
C GLU A 95 -11.20 -7.53 -10.15
N ASN A 96 -10.90 -6.45 -9.42
CA ASN A 96 -11.79 -5.28 -9.27
C ASN A 96 -13.18 -5.64 -8.73
N GLY A 97 -13.25 -6.68 -7.89
CA GLY A 97 -14.47 -7.13 -7.22
C GLY A 97 -15.30 -8.17 -7.97
N SER A 98 -14.84 -8.67 -9.13
CA SER A 98 -15.56 -9.76 -9.82
C SER A 98 -15.39 -11.11 -9.13
N GLU A 99 -14.30 -11.31 -8.38
CA GLU A 99 -14.06 -12.51 -7.58
C GLU A 99 -14.47 -12.27 -6.13
N LYS A 100 -15.25 -13.19 -5.55
CA LYS A 100 -15.80 -13.09 -4.19
C LYS A 100 -15.06 -13.99 -3.20
N ILE A 101 -15.20 -13.67 -1.92
CA ILE A 101 -14.75 -14.56 -0.85
C ILE A 101 -15.60 -15.84 -0.85
N ASN A 102 -14.99 -16.99 -0.53
CA ASN A 102 -15.66 -18.28 -0.41
C ASN A 102 -15.80 -18.66 1.07
#